data_AF-A0A0W0TG15-F1
#
_entry.id   AF-A0A0W0TG15-F1
#
_cell.length_a   1.000
_cell.length_b   1.000
_cell.length_c   1.000
_cell.angle_alpha   90.00
_cell.angle_beta   90.00
_cell.angle_gamma   90.00
#
_symmetry.space_group_name_H-M   'P 1'
#
loop_
_entity.id
_entity.type
_entity.pdbx_description
1 polymer ?
#
loop_
_entity_poly.entity_id
_entity_poly.type
_entity_poly.pdbx_seq_one_letter_code
_entity_poly.pdbx_strand_id
1 'polypeptide(L)'
;MMQKIALFFLSLLLINPLPAQTLDTNHLYYHMGFPAVLEEQTETLTLDDNTRDLLISNLVAGALYAYLIHQHDPKLAFNSDYITGSLFGQLLQENLQTTAYKSTSPWINPDPAIRSMLLAPGQGGPYQINDYGKRLESGIGLINFTVLQKSLGYRIDDQDSGQQTIKKGPDSLDNKYFGPLAAAYFQYNTLLRFYAINQDPWGPSATDFPDCLRNLQNPDNNILDMLLNAGYNAGPWAPITKTYFKLCANANNPAFKAKINRINDYTLSDKAYQQAIDTQEAAGSTFILYPRQIRFYLDELYNNPTALPTHTALALPVSELRFVFAQSMHTLGRVNNNRYETITVKDAEMAFDNAAQQLSLPLNANLDIGVTRERQQLFQLLGGAIDNLALQLNLDFSETTEKDWATSQG
;
A
#
# COMPACT_ATOMS: atom_id res chain seq x y z
N MET A 1 -4.24 -44.48 -68.59
CA MET A 1 -4.50 -43.05 -68.88
C MET A 1 -5.19 -42.46 -67.64
N MET A 2 -4.73 -41.28 -67.20
CA MET A 2 -5.22 -40.47 -66.07
C MET A 2 -4.69 -40.78 -64.66
N GLN A 3 -3.50 -40.22 -64.38
CA GLN A 3 -3.08 -39.75 -63.06
C GLN A 3 -4.03 -38.64 -62.58
N LYS A 4 -4.55 -38.75 -61.34
CA LYS A 4 -5.22 -37.65 -60.64
C LYS A 4 -4.18 -36.90 -59.81
N ILE A 5 -3.86 -35.68 -60.24
CA ILE A 5 -3.07 -34.70 -59.48
C ILE A 5 -4.04 -34.03 -58.49
N ALA A 6 -3.77 -34.17 -57.18
CA ALA A 6 -4.43 -33.38 -56.16
C ALA A 6 -3.62 -32.08 -55.96
N LEU A 7 -4.20 -30.94 -56.35
CA LEU A 7 -3.68 -29.61 -56.00
C LEU A 7 -3.94 -29.37 -54.50
N PHE A 8 -2.88 -29.30 -53.71
CA PHE A 8 -2.91 -28.69 -52.37
C PHE A 8 -2.77 -27.18 -52.54
N PHE A 9 -3.84 -26.43 -52.29
CA PHE A 9 -3.73 -24.99 -52.06
C PHE A 9 -3.20 -24.76 -50.65
N LEU A 10 -1.91 -24.40 -50.55
CA LEU A 10 -1.32 -23.89 -49.32
C LEU A 10 -1.76 -22.43 -49.18
N SER A 11 -2.82 -22.18 -48.44
CA SER A 11 -3.17 -20.82 -48.02
C SER A 11 -2.15 -20.38 -46.96
N LEU A 12 -1.11 -19.66 -47.39
CA LEU A 12 -0.26 -18.86 -46.51
C LEU A 12 -1.16 -17.80 -45.85
N LEU A 13 -1.61 -18.09 -44.62
CA LEU A 13 -2.06 -17.08 -43.69
C LEU A 13 -0.84 -16.18 -43.40
N LEU A 14 -0.79 -15.05 -44.10
CA LEU A 14 -0.01 -13.90 -43.68
C LEU A 14 -0.54 -13.51 -42.29
N ILE A 15 0.15 -13.98 -41.26
CA ILE A 15 0.01 -13.43 -39.91
C ILE A 15 0.58 -12.02 -40.04
N ASN A 16 -0.31 -11.03 -40.20
CA ASN A 16 0.08 -9.65 -39.97
C ASN A 16 0.65 -9.60 -38.55
N PRO A 17 1.92 -9.20 -38.35
CA PRO A 17 2.38 -8.92 -37.01
C PRO A 17 1.42 -7.89 -36.43
N LEU A 18 0.89 -8.17 -35.23
CA LEU A 18 0.17 -7.17 -34.46
C LEU A 18 1.00 -5.88 -34.50
N PRO A 19 0.39 -4.69 -34.75
CA PRO A 19 1.13 -3.45 -34.71
C PRO A 19 1.90 -3.40 -33.38
N ALA A 20 3.19 -3.07 -33.46
CA ALA A 20 4.01 -2.89 -32.26
C ALA A 20 3.26 -1.92 -31.35
N GLN A 21 2.81 -2.43 -30.19
CA GLN A 21 2.14 -1.60 -29.21
C GLN A 21 3.11 -0.47 -28.84
N THR A 22 2.68 0.77 -29.01
CA THR A 22 3.46 1.93 -28.60
C THR A 22 3.62 1.89 -27.09
N LEU A 23 4.87 1.85 -26.62
CA LEU A 23 5.19 1.90 -25.20
C LEU A 23 4.68 3.21 -24.61
N ASP A 24 3.89 3.13 -23.55
CA ASP A 24 3.43 4.31 -22.84
C ASP A 24 4.35 4.59 -21.66
N THR A 25 5.19 5.62 -21.82
CA THR A 25 6.22 5.97 -20.83
C THR A 25 5.64 6.84 -19.73
N ASN A 26 5.94 6.51 -18.47
CA ASN A 26 5.52 7.25 -17.29
C ASN A 26 4.00 7.38 -17.16
N HIS A 27 3.25 6.36 -17.59
CA HIS A 27 1.82 6.24 -17.34
C HIS A 27 1.52 4.96 -16.57
N LEU A 28 0.65 5.09 -15.58
CA LEU A 28 0.06 3.97 -14.86
C LEU A 28 -1.42 3.90 -15.20
N TYR A 29 -1.94 2.69 -15.42
CA TYR A 29 -3.36 2.45 -15.65
C TYR A 29 -4.00 1.95 -14.36
N TYR A 30 -5.11 2.54 -13.94
CA TYR A 30 -5.75 2.18 -12.67
C TYR A 30 -7.27 2.05 -12.79
N HIS A 31 -7.89 1.54 -11.72
CA HIS A 31 -9.24 0.98 -11.71
C HIS A 31 -9.44 -0.16 -12.73
N MET A 32 -8.41 -0.99 -12.87
CA MET A 32 -8.34 -2.05 -13.88
C MET A 32 -9.26 -3.24 -13.56
N GLY A 33 -9.99 -3.73 -14.58
CA GLY A 33 -10.56 -5.07 -14.58
C GLY A 33 -9.51 -6.13 -14.96
N PHE A 34 -9.85 -7.41 -14.76
CA PHE A 34 -9.03 -8.53 -15.22
C PHE A 34 -9.85 -9.49 -16.11
N PRO A 35 -9.29 -10.07 -17.20
CA PRO A 35 -7.89 -9.98 -17.66
C PRO A 35 -7.46 -8.55 -17.98
N ALA A 36 -6.22 -8.17 -17.62
CA ALA A 36 -5.76 -6.79 -17.75
C ALA A 36 -5.73 -6.37 -19.23
N VAL A 37 -6.65 -5.49 -19.62
CA VAL A 37 -6.78 -4.92 -20.95
C VAL A 37 -7.18 -3.44 -20.84
N LEU A 38 -6.78 -2.62 -21.80
CA LEU A 38 -7.20 -1.23 -21.87
C LEU A 38 -8.63 -1.15 -22.42
N GLU A 39 -9.50 -0.48 -21.69
CA GLU A 39 -10.88 -0.17 -22.06
C GLU A 39 -11.05 1.35 -22.17
N GLU A 40 -12.14 1.81 -22.79
CA GLU A 40 -12.37 3.25 -23.02
C GLU A 40 -12.42 4.05 -21.70
N GLN A 41 -12.90 3.42 -20.64
CA GLN A 41 -13.04 3.99 -19.31
C GLN A 41 -11.84 3.75 -18.39
N THR A 42 -10.76 3.13 -18.89
CA THR A 42 -9.56 2.92 -18.07
C THR A 42 -8.94 4.26 -17.70
N GLU A 43 -8.76 4.48 -16.39
CA GLU A 43 -8.14 5.70 -15.88
C GLU A 43 -6.62 5.62 -15.96
N THR A 44 -5.98 6.78 -16.16
CA THR A 44 -4.52 6.89 -16.30
C THR A 44 -3.94 7.95 -15.39
N LEU A 45 -2.79 7.67 -14.78
CA LEU A 45 -1.99 8.66 -14.07
C LEU A 45 -0.67 8.86 -14.78
N THR A 46 -0.39 10.10 -15.19
CA THR A 46 0.94 10.49 -15.68
C THR A 46 1.87 10.73 -14.48
N LEU A 47 3.04 10.08 -14.53
CA LEU A 47 4.12 10.24 -13.57
C LEU A 47 5.06 11.35 -14.03
N ASP A 48 4.97 12.52 -13.40
CA ASP A 48 5.74 13.71 -13.76
C ASP A 48 6.09 14.55 -12.52
N ASP A 49 6.64 15.75 -12.74
CA ASP A 49 6.96 16.70 -11.66
C ASP A 49 5.74 17.07 -10.80
N ASN A 50 4.53 16.96 -11.35
CA ASN A 50 3.32 17.33 -10.65
C ASN A 50 2.80 16.20 -9.75
N THR A 51 3.15 14.94 -10.00
CA THR A 51 2.72 13.77 -9.21
C THR A 51 3.84 13.12 -8.40
N ARG A 52 5.11 13.51 -8.64
CA ARG A 52 6.28 12.92 -7.98
C ARG A 52 6.26 13.03 -6.46
N ASP A 53 5.90 14.17 -5.89
CA ASP A 53 5.88 14.35 -4.43
C ASP A 53 4.77 13.55 -3.74
N LEU A 54 3.65 13.31 -4.43
CA LEU A 54 2.59 12.39 -4.00
C LEU A 54 3.07 10.94 -3.99
N LEU A 55 3.80 10.52 -5.03
CA LEU A 55 4.42 9.19 -5.06
C LEU A 55 5.43 9.05 -3.91
N ILE A 56 6.33 10.04 -3.74
CA ILE A 56 7.35 10.00 -2.69
C ILE A 56 6.72 9.93 -1.30
N SER A 57 5.71 10.73 -1.00
CA SER A 57 5.05 10.71 0.32
C SER A 57 4.39 9.35 0.62
N ASN A 58 3.84 8.68 -0.39
CA ASN A 58 3.35 7.31 -0.27
C ASN A 58 4.47 6.29 -0.03
N LEU A 59 5.63 6.44 -0.70
CA LEU A 59 6.79 5.57 -0.47
C LEU A 59 7.39 5.78 0.94
N VAL A 60 7.39 7.02 1.45
CA VAL A 60 7.78 7.32 2.84
C VAL A 60 6.85 6.60 3.81
N ALA A 61 5.53 6.67 3.59
CA ALA A 61 4.56 5.97 4.42
C ALA A 61 4.66 4.44 4.31
N GLY A 62 4.94 3.90 3.11
CA GLY A 62 5.20 2.48 2.93
C GLY A 62 6.47 1.99 3.61
N ALA A 63 7.51 2.81 3.67
CA ALA A 63 8.72 2.51 4.44
C ALA A 63 8.40 2.49 5.95
N LEU A 64 7.56 3.41 6.43
CA LEU A 64 7.07 3.38 7.82
C LEU A 64 6.20 2.15 8.08
N TYR A 65 5.36 1.75 7.13
CA TYR A 65 4.57 0.53 7.23
C TYR A 65 5.45 -0.71 7.35
N ALA A 66 6.48 -0.83 6.51
CA ALA A 66 7.47 -1.90 6.60
C ALA A 66 8.20 -1.90 7.96
N TYR A 67 8.57 -0.72 8.46
CA TYR A 67 9.16 -0.56 9.79
C TYR A 67 8.21 -1.07 10.89
N LEU A 68 6.94 -0.68 10.87
CA LEU A 68 5.94 -1.11 11.87
C LEU A 68 5.74 -2.63 11.88
N ILE A 69 5.67 -3.26 10.70
CA ILE A 69 5.60 -4.73 10.58
C ILE A 69 6.83 -5.37 11.22
N HIS A 70 8.03 -4.86 10.92
CA HIS A 70 9.28 -5.41 11.43
C HIS A 70 9.43 -5.23 12.94
N GLN A 71 9.00 -4.09 13.51
CA GLN A 71 8.99 -3.88 14.96
C GLN A 71 8.05 -4.84 15.67
N HIS A 72 6.89 -5.15 15.07
CA HIS A 72 5.92 -6.07 15.64
C HIS A 72 6.40 -7.52 15.63
N ASP A 73 6.83 -8.02 14.47
CA ASP A 73 7.41 -9.36 14.33
C ASP A 73 8.62 -9.32 13.38
N PRO A 74 9.86 -9.26 13.93
CA PRO A 74 11.07 -9.14 13.14
C PRO A 74 11.40 -10.40 12.34
N LYS A 75 10.68 -11.51 12.56
CA LYS A 75 10.87 -12.76 11.80
C LYS A 75 10.08 -12.77 10.49
N LEU A 76 9.07 -11.92 10.34
CA LEU A 76 8.31 -11.85 9.10
C LEU A 76 9.21 -11.33 7.98
N ALA A 77 9.33 -12.13 6.92
CA ALA A 77 9.83 -11.66 5.64
C ALA A 77 8.66 -11.05 4.85
N PHE A 78 8.99 -10.18 3.91
CA PHE A 78 8.04 -9.64 2.93
C PHE A 78 8.79 -9.11 1.72
N ASN A 79 8.08 -8.97 0.61
CA ASN A 79 8.61 -8.29 -0.56
C ASN A 79 8.47 -6.76 -0.36
N SER A 80 9.61 -6.07 -0.23
CA SER A 80 9.64 -4.62 -0.03
C SER A 80 8.98 -3.84 -1.16
N ASP A 81 8.98 -4.33 -2.41
CA ASP A 81 8.28 -3.69 -3.53
C ASP A 81 6.78 -3.58 -3.21
N TYR A 82 6.16 -4.67 -2.78
CA TYR A 82 4.71 -4.70 -2.54
C TYR A 82 4.29 -4.07 -1.21
N ILE A 83 5.12 -4.13 -0.15
CA ILE A 83 4.81 -3.45 1.11
C ILE A 83 5.07 -1.94 1.02
N THR A 84 6.23 -1.52 0.50
CA THR A 84 6.60 -0.09 0.43
C THR A 84 5.75 0.65 -0.60
N GLY A 85 5.36 -0.02 -1.69
CA GLY A 85 4.45 0.55 -2.68
C GLY A 85 2.97 0.54 -2.28
N SER A 86 2.57 -0.29 -1.32
CA SER A 86 1.15 -0.60 -1.06
C SER A 86 0.27 0.63 -0.86
N LEU A 87 0.75 1.68 -0.18
CA LEU A 87 -0.04 2.89 0.04
C LEU A 87 -0.34 3.63 -1.25
N PHE A 88 0.61 3.71 -2.18
CA PHE A 88 0.37 4.32 -3.49
C PHE A 88 -0.60 3.48 -4.31
N GLY A 89 -0.44 2.15 -4.30
CA GLY A 89 -1.40 1.25 -4.95
C GLY A 89 -2.81 1.35 -4.36
N GLN A 90 -2.93 1.48 -3.02
CA GLN A 90 -4.21 1.70 -2.33
C GLN A 90 -4.82 3.05 -2.71
N LEU A 91 -4.02 4.11 -2.82
CA LEU A 91 -4.49 5.42 -3.30
C LEU A 91 -5.09 5.32 -4.69
N LEU A 92 -4.39 4.66 -5.63
CA LEU A 92 -4.88 4.45 -6.99
C LEU A 92 -6.11 3.56 -7.05
N GLN A 93 -6.27 2.64 -6.10
CA GLN A 93 -7.42 1.76 -6.05
C GLN A 93 -8.69 2.46 -5.54
N GLU A 94 -8.56 3.41 -4.61
CA GLU A 94 -9.70 4.01 -3.92
C GLU A 94 -10.04 5.45 -4.33
N ASN A 95 -9.04 6.22 -4.76
CA ASN A 95 -9.21 7.65 -4.93
C ASN A 95 -9.77 8.00 -6.30
N LEU A 96 -10.89 8.72 -6.28
CA LEU A 96 -11.68 9.07 -7.46
C LEU A 96 -11.07 10.20 -8.31
N GLN A 97 -10.02 10.87 -7.82
CA GLN A 97 -9.47 12.08 -8.47
C GLN A 97 -7.95 12.17 -8.48
N THR A 98 -7.25 11.04 -8.44
CA THR A 98 -5.77 11.06 -8.38
C THR A 98 -5.15 11.83 -9.57
N THR A 99 -5.77 11.83 -10.75
CA THR A 99 -5.33 12.61 -11.92
C THR A 99 -5.41 14.12 -11.76
N ALA A 100 -6.26 14.62 -10.86
CA ALA A 100 -6.44 16.06 -10.62
C ALA A 100 -5.43 16.63 -9.62
N TYR A 101 -4.54 15.79 -9.08
CA TYR A 101 -3.53 16.18 -8.11
C TYR A 101 -2.66 17.33 -8.61
N LYS A 102 -2.19 18.17 -7.69
CA LYS A 102 -1.29 19.30 -7.98
C LYS A 102 -0.18 19.36 -6.94
N SER A 103 1.09 19.37 -7.35
CA SER A 103 2.24 19.46 -6.44
C SER A 103 2.24 20.75 -5.60
N THR A 104 1.63 21.81 -6.10
CA THR A 104 1.44 23.08 -5.37
C THR A 104 0.36 23.02 -4.28
N SER A 105 -0.47 21.98 -4.26
CA SER A 105 -1.48 21.74 -3.24
C SER A 105 -0.92 20.88 -2.10
N PRO A 106 -1.25 21.17 -0.83
CA PRO A 106 -1.00 20.24 0.26
C PRO A 106 -2.02 19.08 0.30
N TRP A 107 -3.09 19.17 -0.50
CA TRP A 107 -4.18 18.21 -0.56
C TRP A 107 -4.00 17.21 -1.69
N ILE A 108 -4.24 15.94 -1.39
CA ILE A 108 -4.34 14.85 -2.38
C ILE A 108 -5.50 15.14 -3.34
N ASN A 109 -6.62 15.66 -2.81
CA ASN A 109 -7.74 16.15 -3.59
C ASN A 109 -7.80 17.69 -3.56
N PRO A 110 -7.31 18.38 -4.61
CA PRO A 110 -7.36 19.84 -4.66
C PRO A 110 -8.78 20.41 -4.72
N ASP A 111 -9.74 19.65 -5.25
CA ASP A 111 -11.16 20.02 -5.28
C ASP A 111 -11.79 19.91 -3.88
N PRO A 112 -12.23 21.03 -3.26
CA PRO A 112 -12.85 21.01 -1.94
C PRO A 112 -14.16 20.22 -1.88
N ALA A 113 -14.92 20.12 -2.97
CA ALA A 113 -16.18 19.38 -3.00
C ALA A 113 -15.94 17.87 -2.88
N ILE A 114 -14.94 17.37 -3.61
CA ILE A 114 -14.51 15.97 -3.56
C ILE A 114 -13.89 15.65 -2.21
N ARG A 115 -13.01 16.52 -1.70
CA ARG A 115 -12.48 16.38 -0.33
C ARG A 115 -13.60 16.34 0.72
N SER A 116 -14.64 17.17 0.58
CA SER A 116 -15.78 17.15 1.50
C SER A 116 -16.57 15.84 1.45
N MET A 117 -16.65 15.19 0.28
CA MET A 117 -17.30 13.89 0.12
C MET A 117 -16.46 12.77 0.75
N LEU A 118 -15.15 12.75 0.48
CA LEU A 118 -14.21 11.75 1.01
C LEU A 118 -13.97 11.87 2.52
N LEU A 119 -14.29 13.02 3.13
CA LEU A 119 -14.21 13.26 4.57
C LEU A 119 -15.59 13.39 5.23
N ALA A 120 -16.67 13.00 4.54
CA ALA A 120 -18.01 12.97 5.14
C ALA A 120 -18.05 12.03 6.37
N PRO A 121 -19.06 12.14 7.25
CA PRO A 121 -19.20 11.21 8.38
C PRO A 121 -19.06 9.74 7.98
N GLY A 122 -18.21 9.01 8.70
CA GLY A 122 -17.88 7.61 8.43
C GLY A 122 -16.84 7.38 7.33
N GLN A 123 -16.43 8.41 6.58
CA GLN A 123 -15.45 8.30 5.50
C GLN A 123 -14.02 8.58 6.00
N GLY A 124 -13.07 7.79 5.54
CA GLY A 124 -11.67 7.82 5.97
C GLY A 124 -10.71 8.54 5.02
N GLY A 125 -11.21 9.39 4.12
CA GLY A 125 -10.38 10.09 3.13
C GLY A 125 -10.03 9.24 1.89
N PRO A 126 -9.00 9.64 1.13
CA PRO A 126 -8.67 9.06 -0.19
C PRO A 126 -8.24 7.60 -0.17
N TYR A 127 -7.79 7.11 0.99
CA TYR A 127 -7.36 5.73 1.18
C TYR A 127 -8.49 4.82 1.69
N GLN A 128 -9.71 5.34 1.86
CA GLN A 128 -10.85 4.60 2.42
C GLN A 128 -10.52 3.93 3.75
N ILE A 129 -10.00 4.71 4.70
CA ILE A 129 -9.74 4.32 6.09
C ILE A 129 -11.07 4.19 6.85
N ASN A 130 -11.98 3.36 6.31
CA ASN A 130 -13.31 3.15 6.85
C ASN A 130 -13.17 2.51 8.24
N ASP A 131 -13.89 3.02 9.22
CA ASP A 131 -13.71 2.70 10.64
C ASP A 131 -12.46 3.28 11.34
N TYR A 132 -11.83 4.32 10.78
CA TYR A 132 -10.78 5.09 11.49
C TYR A 132 -11.21 5.57 12.89
N GLY A 133 -12.53 5.74 13.10
CA GLY A 133 -13.15 6.16 14.36
C GLY A 133 -13.52 5.04 15.32
N LYS A 134 -13.05 3.81 15.11
CA LYS A 134 -13.28 2.67 16.02
C LYS A 134 -11.96 2.10 16.53
N ARG A 135 -11.97 1.55 17.75
CA ARG A 135 -10.92 0.62 18.18
C ARG A 135 -11.08 -0.69 17.43
N LEU A 136 -9.96 -1.29 17.07
CA LEU A 136 -9.92 -2.67 16.65
C LEU A 136 -10.08 -3.61 17.85
N GLU A 137 -10.13 -4.89 17.55
CA GLU A 137 -9.96 -6.00 18.45
C GLU A 137 -8.64 -5.83 19.24
N SER A 138 -8.71 -6.02 20.57
CA SER A 138 -7.66 -5.65 21.55
C SER A 138 -7.55 -4.16 21.91
N GLY A 139 -8.47 -3.31 21.45
CA GLY A 139 -8.61 -1.94 21.95
C GLY A 139 -7.70 -0.90 21.28
N ILE A 140 -7.03 -1.25 20.19
CA ILE A 140 -6.12 -0.35 19.47
C ILE A 140 -6.87 0.29 18.30
N GLY A 141 -6.98 1.61 18.26
CA GLY A 141 -7.45 2.36 17.10
C GLY A 141 -6.43 3.40 16.64
N LEU A 142 -6.70 4.08 15.52
CA LEU A 142 -5.74 5.03 14.94
C LEU A 142 -5.34 6.16 15.90
N ILE A 143 -6.29 6.66 16.68
CA ILE A 143 -6.03 7.72 17.67
C ILE A 143 -5.20 7.24 18.86
N ASN A 144 -5.12 5.93 19.09
CA ASN A 144 -4.30 5.37 20.17
C ASN A 144 -2.82 5.41 19.84
N PHE A 145 -2.41 5.48 18.58
CA PHE A 145 -0.98 5.66 18.27
C PHE A 145 -0.52 7.03 18.78
N THR A 146 0.45 7.01 19.69
CA THR A 146 0.96 8.22 20.34
C THR A 146 1.42 9.24 19.30
N VAL A 147 1.97 8.79 18.17
CA VAL A 147 2.48 9.66 17.12
C VAL A 147 1.41 10.31 16.23
N LEU A 148 0.18 9.79 16.20
CA LEU A 148 -0.92 10.27 15.35
C LEU A 148 -1.89 11.21 16.08
N GLN A 149 -1.90 11.19 17.41
CA GLN A 149 -3.05 11.62 18.19
C GLN A 149 -3.45 13.09 17.91
N LYS A 150 -2.50 14.02 17.90
CA LYS A 150 -2.82 15.43 17.60
C LYS A 150 -3.22 15.66 16.15
N SER A 151 -2.68 14.88 15.23
CA SER A 151 -2.90 15.06 13.79
C SER A 151 -4.29 14.60 13.36
N LEU A 152 -4.88 13.65 14.09
CA LEU A 152 -6.28 13.25 13.92
C LEU A 152 -7.25 14.20 14.62
N GLY A 153 -6.83 14.88 15.69
CA GLY A 153 -7.63 15.92 16.33
C GLY A 153 -8.89 15.42 17.08
N TYR A 154 -8.97 14.12 17.37
CA TYR A 154 -10.01 13.53 18.23
C TYR A 154 -9.45 13.10 19.57
N ARG A 155 -10.36 12.85 20.51
CA ARG A 155 -10.04 12.22 21.78
C ARG A 155 -10.27 10.71 21.70
N ILE A 156 -9.57 9.96 22.53
CA ILE A 156 -9.82 8.52 22.70
C ILE A 156 -11.28 8.28 23.14
N ASP A 157 -11.82 9.14 24.01
CA ASP A 157 -13.24 9.11 24.40
C ASP A 157 -14.21 9.27 23.19
N ASP A 158 -13.84 10.05 22.16
CA ASP A 158 -14.67 10.20 20.95
C ASP A 158 -14.75 8.89 20.17
N GLN A 159 -13.67 8.11 20.15
CA GLN A 159 -13.62 6.79 19.53
C GLN A 159 -14.48 5.79 20.32
N ASP A 160 -14.33 5.75 21.65
CA ASP A 160 -15.02 4.78 22.50
C ASP A 160 -16.52 4.99 22.57
N SER A 161 -16.95 6.25 22.50
CA SER A 161 -18.37 6.61 22.45
C SER A 161 -18.98 6.52 21.04
N GLY A 162 -18.19 6.19 20.02
CA GLY A 162 -18.60 6.21 18.60
C GLY A 162 -18.86 7.62 18.04
N GLN A 163 -18.59 8.67 18.81
CA GLN A 163 -18.77 10.07 18.38
C GLN A 163 -17.84 10.43 17.22
N GLN A 164 -16.65 9.83 17.13
CA GLN A 164 -15.73 10.07 16.03
C GLN A 164 -16.35 9.66 14.68
N THR A 165 -17.02 8.51 14.60
CA THR A 165 -17.58 7.99 13.33
C THR A 165 -18.69 8.87 12.75
N ILE A 166 -19.45 9.58 13.59
CA ILE A 166 -20.54 10.46 13.13
C ILE A 166 -20.08 11.90 12.81
N LYS A 167 -18.81 12.22 13.05
CA LYS A 167 -18.21 13.52 12.73
C LYS A 167 -17.57 13.47 11.34
N LYS A 168 -17.45 14.65 10.71
CA LYS A 168 -16.60 14.85 9.52
C LYS A 168 -15.19 14.37 9.85
N GLY A 169 -14.57 13.60 8.95
CA GLY A 169 -13.17 13.20 9.07
C GLY A 169 -12.20 14.38 9.10
N PRO A 170 -11.02 14.23 9.73
CA PRO A 170 -10.02 15.29 9.81
C PRO A 170 -9.50 15.66 8.42
N ASP A 171 -9.29 16.95 8.17
CA ASP A 171 -8.69 17.40 6.91
C ASP A 171 -7.29 16.80 6.69
N SER A 172 -6.58 16.48 7.77
CA SER A 172 -5.27 15.83 7.71
C SER A 172 -5.29 14.51 6.95
N LEU A 173 -6.40 13.76 6.95
CA LEU A 173 -6.52 12.50 6.19
C LEU A 173 -6.44 12.69 4.67
N ASP A 174 -6.69 13.91 4.16
CA ASP A 174 -6.51 14.26 2.74
C ASP A 174 -5.21 15.04 2.48
N ASN A 175 -4.40 15.30 3.50
CA ASN A 175 -3.11 15.95 3.35
C ASN A 175 -2.08 14.98 2.76
N LYS A 176 -1.31 15.41 1.75
CA LYS A 176 -0.34 14.53 1.06
C LYS A 176 0.80 14.01 1.94
N TYR A 177 1.12 14.69 3.05
CA TYR A 177 2.20 14.29 3.95
C TYR A 177 1.69 13.43 5.12
N PHE A 178 0.47 13.67 5.61
CA PHE A 178 -0.12 12.90 6.73
C PHE A 178 -1.02 11.75 6.28
N GLY A 179 -1.87 11.95 5.27
CA GLY A 179 -2.84 10.95 4.79
C GLY A 179 -2.22 9.58 4.51
N PRO A 180 -1.10 9.49 3.73
CA PRO A 180 -0.43 8.22 3.51
C PRO A 180 0.09 7.58 4.81
N LEU A 181 0.59 8.37 5.77
CA LEU A 181 1.07 7.86 7.07
C LEU A 181 -0.10 7.29 7.89
N ALA A 182 -1.25 7.98 7.93
CA ALA A 182 -2.44 7.47 8.60
C ALA A 182 -2.91 6.15 7.98
N ALA A 183 -2.87 6.04 6.64
CA ALA A 183 -3.18 4.80 5.94
C ALA A 183 -2.18 3.68 6.28
N ALA A 184 -0.89 3.97 6.43
CA ALA A 184 0.12 2.99 6.87
C ALA A 184 -0.19 2.44 8.27
N TYR A 185 -0.56 3.29 9.23
CA TYR A 185 -1.00 2.82 10.55
C TYR A 185 -2.29 2.02 10.49
N PHE A 186 -3.22 2.36 9.58
CA PHE A 186 -4.47 1.61 9.44
C PHE A 186 -4.25 0.24 8.79
N GLN A 187 -3.33 0.13 7.83
CA GLN A 187 -2.87 -1.15 7.32
C GLN A 187 -2.13 -1.96 8.39
N TYR A 188 -1.26 -1.34 9.17
CA TYR A 188 -0.60 -2.01 10.30
C TYR A 188 -1.61 -2.54 11.34
N ASN A 189 -2.65 -1.78 11.61
CA ASN A 189 -3.81 -2.19 12.39
C ASN A 189 -4.45 -3.49 11.88
N THR A 190 -4.46 -3.74 10.56
CA THR A 190 -4.91 -5.01 9.99
C THR A 190 -4.04 -6.19 10.41
N LEU A 191 -2.71 -6.02 10.46
CA LEU A 191 -1.80 -7.03 10.98
C LEU A 191 -2.10 -7.32 12.46
N LEU A 192 -2.23 -6.28 13.29
CA LEU A 192 -2.56 -6.41 14.71
C LEU A 192 -3.89 -7.16 14.92
N ARG A 193 -4.90 -6.83 14.12
CA ARG A 193 -6.21 -7.51 14.10
C ARG A 193 -6.08 -8.99 13.74
N PHE A 194 -5.23 -9.35 12.76
CA PHE A 194 -4.99 -10.74 12.42
C PHE A 194 -4.38 -11.52 13.59
N TYR A 195 -3.38 -10.94 14.28
CA TYR A 195 -2.80 -11.52 15.48
C TYR A 195 -3.84 -11.66 16.60
N ALA A 196 -4.61 -10.61 16.88
CA ALA A 196 -5.59 -10.60 17.95
C ALA A 196 -6.67 -11.67 17.76
N ILE A 197 -7.30 -11.73 16.59
CA ILE A 197 -8.47 -12.60 16.38
C ILE A 197 -8.06 -14.07 16.16
N ASN A 198 -6.96 -14.33 15.45
CA ASN A 198 -6.60 -15.70 15.07
C ASN A 198 -5.74 -16.43 16.13
N GLN A 199 -5.40 -15.77 17.23
CA GLN A 199 -4.90 -16.45 18.43
C GLN A 199 -6.01 -17.25 19.13
N ASP A 200 -7.26 -16.80 18.99
CA ASP A 200 -8.41 -17.51 19.54
C ASP A 200 -8.84 -18.67 18.64
N PRO A 201 -9.22 -19.85 19.19
CA PRO A 201 -9.64 -21.01 18.40
C PRO A 201 -10.86 -20.78 17.49
N TRP A 202 -11.64 -19.73 17.76
CA TRP A 202 -12.82 -19.35 16.99
C TRP A 202 -12.54 -18.27 15.93
N GLY A 203 -11.30 -17.78 15.82
CA GLY A 203 -10.90 -16.83 14.79
C GLY A 203 -11.10 -17.40 13.37
N PRO A 204 -11.37 -16.55 12.36
CA PRO A 204 -11.78 -16.97 11.03
C PRO A 204 -10.73 -17.82 10.29
N SER A 205 -9.46 -17.64 10.65
CA SER A 205 -8.31 -18.33 10.08
C SER A 205 -7.44 -18.98 11.16
N ALA A 206 -7.97 -19.22 12.36
CA ALA A 206 -7.20 -19.71 13.51
C ALA A 206 -6.43 -21.02 13.22
N THR A 207 -7.01 -21.91 12.42
CA THR A 207 -6.37 -23.17 11.99
C THR A 207 -5.15 -22.94 11.10
N ASP A 208 -5.23 -21.98 10.18
CA ASP A 208 -4.18 -21.72 9.18
C ASP A 208 -3.13 -20.72 9.68
N PHE A 209 -3.49 -19.86 10.65
CA PHE A 209 -2.69 -18.72 11.07
C PHE A 209 -1.27 -19.07 11.56
N PRO A 210 -1.05 -20.05 12.45
CA PRO A 210 0.30 -20.37 12.95
C PRO A 210 1.24 -20.89 11.86
N ASP A 211 0.73 -21.71 10.95
CA ASP A 211 1.51 -22.25 9.83
C ASP A 211 1.76 -21.18 8.77
N CYS A 212 0.79 -20.28 8.55
CA CYS A 212 0.98 -19.12 7.69
C CYS A 212 2.10 -18.21 8.23
N LEU A 213 2.05 -17.80 9.51
CA LEU A 213 3.12 -16.98 10.10
C LEU A 213 4.49 -17.63 9.97
N ARG A 214 4.59 -18.95 10.16
CA ARG A 214 5.84 -19.68 9.98
C ARG A 214 6.33 -19.62 8.54
N ASN A 215 5.46 -19.81 7.56
CA ASN A 215 5.82 -19.75 6.15
C ASN A 215 6.19 -18.32 5.71
N LEU A 216 5.59 -17.28 6.30
CA LEU A 216 5.93 -15.88 6.03
C LEU A 216 7.32 -15.48 6.54
N GLN A 217 7.98 -16.29 7.36
CA GLN A 217 9.40 -16.09 7.69
C GLN A 217 10.32 -16.38 6.49
N ASN A 218 9.81 -17.08 5.48
CA ASN A 218 10.52 -17.31 4.22
C ASN A 218 10.09 -16.23 3.20
N PRO A 219 11.03 -15.53 2.54
CA PRO A 219 10.70 -14.64 1.43
C PRO A 219 10.13 -15.37 0.20
N ASP A 220 10.40 -16.66 0.01
CA ASP A 220 9.89 -17.43 -1.12
C ASP A 220 8.38 -17.67 -1.02
N ASN A 221 7.64 -17.37 -2.09
CA ASN A 221 6.17 -17.45 -2.14
C ASN A 221 5.47 -16.62 -1.04
N ASN A 222 6.12 -15.56 -0.55
CA ASN A 222 5.55 -14.68 0.44
C ASN A 222 4.37 -13.89 -0.15
N ILE A 223 3.25 -13.90 0.57
CA ILE A 223 2.02 -13.22 0.16
C ILE A 223 1.48 -12.31 1.27
N LEU A 224 2.35 -11.81 2.16
CA LEU A 224 1.96 -10.95 3.28
C LEU A 224 1.18 -9.72 2.79
N ASP A 225 1.62 -9.08 1.72
CA ASP A 225 0.94 -7.93 1.14
C ASP A 225 -0.47 -8.29 0.64
N MET A 226 -0.70 -9.48 0.08
CA MET A 226 -2.06 -9.90 -0.32
C MET A 226 -2.96 -10.16 0.88
N LEU A 227 -2.43 -10.74 1.94
CA LEU A 227 -3.14 -10.92 3.21
C LEU A 227 -3.56 -9.57 3.79
N LEU A 228 -2.62 -8.63 3.86
CA LEU A 228 -2.85 -7.31 4.44
C LEU A 228 -3.79 -6.47 3.57
N ASN A 229 -3.61 -6.45 2.25
CA ASN A 229 -4.51 -5.76 1.33
C ASN A 229 -5.93 -6.35 1.35
N ALA A 230 -6.07 -7.68 1.41
CA ALA A 230 -7.38 -8.32 1.54
C ALA A 230 -8.03 -8.00 2.89
N GLY A 231 -7.27 -8.05 3.98
CA GLY A 231 -7.75 -7.72 5.32
C GLY A 231 -8.15 -6.27 5.48
N TYR A 232 -7.40 -5.35 4.89
CA TYR A 232 -7.69 -3.92 4.89
C TYR A 232 -9.02 -3.63 4.21
N ASN A 233 -9.21 -4.20 3.03
CA ASN A 233 -10.36 -3.89 2.18
C ASN A 233 -11.63 -4.68 2.56
N ALA A 234 -11.51 -5.98 2.82
CA ALA A 234 -12.65 -6.88 3.03
C ALA A 234 -12.81 -7.32 4.49
N GLY A 235 -11.81 -7.09 5.34
CA GLY A 235 -11.78 -7.55 6.72
C GLY A 235 -11.28 -8.99 6.90
N PRO A 236 -11.02 -9.41 8.16
CA PRO A 236 -10.47 -10.73 8.48
C PRO A 236 -11.44 -11.90 8.22
N TRP A 237 -12.75 -11.63 8.20
CA TRP A 237 -13.79 -12.64 8.03
C TRP A 237 -14.13 -12.94 6.56
N ALA A 238 -13.65 -12.10 5.64
CA ALA A 238 -13.97 -12.21 4.22
C ALA A 238 -13.47 -13.53 3.62
N PRO A 239 -14.21 -14.12 2.66
CA PRO A 239 -13.78 -15.31 1.93
C PRO A 239 -12.39 -15.17 1.30
N ILE A 240 -12.06 -14.03 0.70
CA ILE A 240 -10.75 -13.82 0.08
C ILE A 240 -9.61 -13.84 1.11
N THR A 241 -9.77 -13.16 2.25
CA THR A 241 -8.78 -13.11 3.33
C THR A 241 -8.50 -14.51 3.89
N LYS A 242 -9.56 -15.28 4.18
CA LYS A 242 -9.43 -16.68 4.63
C LYS A 242 -8.74 -17.57 3.59
N THR A 243 -9.02 -17.35 2.31
CA THR A 243 -8.35 -18.09 1.23
C THR A 243 -6.86 -17.80 1.22
N TYR A 244 -6.44 -16.54 1.32
CA TYR A 244 -5.01 -16.20 1.37
C TYR A 244 -4.33 -16.77 2.61
N PHE A 245 -4.98 -16.82 3.78
CA PHE A 245 -4.42 -17.51 4.96
C PHE A 245 -4.19 -18.99 4.70
N LYS A 246 -5.17 -19.68 4.09
CA LYS A 246 -5.04 -21.09 3.72
C LYS A 246 -3.92 -21.35 2.72
N LEU A 247 -3.80 -20.49 1.69
CA LEU A 247 -2.71 -20.59 0.71
C LEU A 247 -1.35 -20.35 1.37
N CYS A 248 -1.25 -19.35 2.24
CA CYS A 248 -0.06 -19.03 3.02
C CYS A 248 0.36 -20.17 3.96
N ALA A 249 -0.57 -20.76 4.71
CA ALA A 249 -0.32 -21.92 5.56
C ALA A 249 0.19 -23.15 4.78
N ASN A 250 -0.18 -23.23 3.50
CA ASN A 250 0.21 -24.31 2.59
C ASN A 250 1.27 -23.89 1.57
N ALA A 251 2.04 -22.81 1.82
CA ALA A 251 3.01 -22.26 0.87
C ALA A 251 4.03 -23.31 0.36
N ASN A 252 4.43 -24.23 1.25
CA ASN A 252 5.40 -25.29 0.95
C ASN A 252 4.74 -26.63 0.52
N ASN A 253 3.41 -26.69 0.44
CA ASN A 253 2.67 -27.89 0.05
C ASN A 253 2.58 -27.99 -1.48
N PRO A 254 3.14 -29.03 -2.13
CA PRO A 254 3.09 -29.18 -3.59
C PRO A 254 1.68 -29.17 -4.17
N ALA A 255 0.67 -29.62 -3.42
CA ALA A 255 -0.73 -29.59 -3.87
C ALA A 255 -1.29 -28.16 -4.02
N PHE A 256 -0.68 -27.17 -3.38
CA PHE A 256 -1.09 -25.77 -3.41
C PHE A 256 -0.24 -24.90 -4.36
N LYS A 257 0.91 -25.41 -4.83
CA LYS A 257 1.83 -24.66 -5.69
C LYS A 257 1.16 -24.05 -6.91
N ALA A 258 0.29 -24.80 -7.59
CA ALA A 258 -0.45 -24.30 -8.74
C ALA A 258 -1.40 -23.15 -8.39
N LYS A 259 -2.04 -23.18 -7.21
CA LYS A 259 -2.94 -22.12 -6.73
C LYS A 259 -2.16 -20.86 -6.37
N ILE A 260 -1.06 -21.02 -5.64
CA ILE A 260 -0.18 -19.91 -5.21
C ILE A 260 0.39 -19.18 -6.42
N ASN A 261 0.86 -19.90 -7.43
CA ASN A 261 1.39 -19.31 -8.67
C ASN A 261 0.34 -18.49 -9.45
N ARG A 262 -0.95 -18.66 -9.18
CA ARG A 262 -2.04 -17.93 -9.84
C ARG A 262 -2.46 -16.67 -9.11
N ILE A 263 -1.94 -16.39 -7.91
CA ILE A 263 -2.29 -15.20 -7.13
C ILE A 263 -2.01 -13.91 -7.91
N ASN A 264 -0.93 -13.90 -8.71
CA ASN A 264 -0.50 -12.76 -9.55
C ASN A 264 -0.81 -12.95 -11.03
N ASP A 265 -1.79 -13.80 -11.37
CA ASP A 265 -2.15 -14.01 -12.77
C ASP A 265 -3.18 -12.96 -13.22
N TYR A 266 -2.67 -11.88 -13.80
CA TYR A 266 -3.46 -10.78 -14.36
C TYR A 266 -4.20 -11.16 -15.64
N THR A 267 -3.99 -12.36 -16.18
CA THR A 267 -4.69 -12.85 -17.38
C THR A 267 -6.00 -13.55 -17.06
N LEU A 268 -6.29 -13.78 -15.78
CA LEU A 268 -7.51 -14.46 -15.34
C LEU A 268 -8.65 -13.45 -15.12
N SER A 269 -9.82 -13.73 -15.69
CA SER A 269 -11.05 -13.09 -15.24
C SER A 269 -11.37 -13.46 -13.80
N ASP A 270 -12.22 -12.69 -13.12
CA ASP A 270 -12.57 -12.94 -11.73
C ASP A 270 -13.09 -14.36 -11.49
N LYS A 271 -13.93 -14.88 -12.40
CA LYS A 271 -14.44 -16.25 -12.30
C LYS A 271 -13.33 -17.29 -12.47
N ALA A 272 -12.39 -17.06 -13.39
CA ALA A 272 -11.26 -17.96 -13.58
C ALA A 272 -10.28 -17.89 -12.41
N TYR A 273 -10.03 -16.69 -11.87
CA TYR A 273 -9.22 -16.46 -10.67
C TYR A 273 -9.82 -17.14 -9.46
N GLN A 274 -11.13 -16.95 -9.23
CA GLN A 274 -11.90 -17.59 -8.17
C GLN A 274 -11.67 -19.11 -8.16
N GLN A 275 -11.79 -19.75 -9.32
CA GLN A 275 -11.55 -21.19 -9.50
C GLN A 275 -10.07 -21.57 -9.35
N ALA A 276 -9.15 -20.75 -9.88
CA ALA A 276 -7.72 -21.04 -9.91
C ALA A 276 -7.09 -21.02 -8.50
N ILE A 277 -7.54 -20.13 -7.62
CA ILE A 277 -7.05 -20.04 -6.25
C ILE A 277 -8.00 -20.69 -5.23
N ASP A 278 -9.16 -21.19 -5.68
CA ASP A 278 -10.16 -21.88 -4.86
C ASP A 278 -10.74 -20.98 -3.74
N THR A 279 -11.02 -19.72 -4.06
CA THR A 279 -11.71 -18.78 -3.16
C THR A 279 -13.22 -18.87 -3.32
N GLN A 280 -13.95 -18.60 -2.23
CA GLN A 280 -15.41 -18.43 -2.25
C GLN A 280 -15.83 -16.95 -2.37
N GLU A 281 -14.87 -16.04 -2.56
CA GLU A 281 -15.16 -14.63 -2.81
C GLU A 281 -15.95 -14.46 -4.09
N ALA A 282 -16.97 -13.61 -4.10
CA ALA A 282 -17.84 -13.47 -5.26
C ALA A 282 -17.07 -12.90 -6.46
N ALA A 283 -17.17 -13.56 -7.62
CA ALA A 283 -16.62 -13.03 -8.86
C ALA A 283 -17.36 -11.73 -9.25
N GLY A 284 -16.63 -10.70 -9.67
CA GLY A 284 -17.16 -9.35 -9.90
C GLY A 284 -17.36 -8.52 -8.63
N SER A 285 -17.01 -9.05 -7.45
CA SER A 285 -16.92 -8.21 -6.24
C SER A 285 -15.67 -7.36 -6.28
N THR A 286 -15.72 -6.20 -5.62
CA THR A 286 -14.52 -5.36 -5.44
C THR A 286 -13.42 -6.08 -4.66
N PHE A 287 -13.78 -6.91 -3.68
CA PHE A 287 -12.82 -7.60 -2.82
C PHE A 287 -11.98 -8.68 -3.51
N ILE A 288 -12.46 -9.25 -4.62
CA ILE A 288 -11.62 -10.15 -5.44
C ILE A 288 -10.63 -9.37 -6.32
N LEU A 289 -10.91 -8.08 -6.58
CA LEU A 289 -10.13 -7.21 -7.45
C LEU A 289 -9.04 -6.45 -6.69
N TYR A 290 -9.37 -5.84 -5.55
CA TYR A 290 -8.50 -4.84 -4.90
C TYR A 290 -7.08 -5.32 -4.61
N PRO A 291 -6.83 -6.50 -3.99
CA PRO A 291 -5.46 -6.96 -3.77
C PRO A 291 -4.69 -7.17 -5.09
N ARG A 292 -5.38 -7.61 -6.15
CA ARG A 292 -4.79 -7.83 -7.47
C ARG A 292 -4.48 -6.52 -8.17
N GLN A 293 -5.38 -5.54 -8.08
CA GLN A 293 -5.21 -4.19 -8.59
C GLN A 293 -3.98 -3.51 -7.97
N ILE A 294 -3.83 -3.56 -6.65
CA ILE A 294 -2.69 -2.99 -5.94
C ILE A 294 -1.37 -3.59 -6.45
N ARG A 295 -1.26 -4.92 -6.53
CA ARG A 295 -0.05 -5.56 -7.07
C ARG A 295 0.19 -5.19 -8.54
N PHE A 296 -0.86 -5.13 -9.35
CA PHE A 296 -0.77 -4.77 -10.76
C PHE A 296 -0.21 -3.35 -10.94
N TYR A 297 -0.73 -2.36 -10.22
CA TYR A 297 -0.23 -0.97 -10.30
C TYR A 297 1.23 -0.85 -9.88
N LEU A 298 1.64 -1.64 -8.89
CA LEU A 298 3.04 -1.69 -8.45
C LEU A 298 3.93 -2.39 -9.48
N ASP A 299 3.44 -3.45 -10.12
CA ASP A 299 4.19 -4.09 -11.20
C ASP A 299 4.39 -3.14 -12.39
N GLU A 300 3.39 -2.32 -12.74
CA GLU A 300 3.54 -1.25 -13.74
C GLU A 300 4.56 -0.17 -13.30
N LEU A 301 4.45 0.32 -12.05
CA LEU A 301 5.36 1.32 -11.49
C LEU A 301 6.82 0.83 -11.48
N TYR A 302 7.03 -0.48 -11.30
CA TYR A 302 8.34 -1.09 -11.12
C TYR A 302 8.91 -1.75 -12.38
N ASN A 303 8.22 -1.63 -13.52
CA ASN A 303 8.55 -2.30 -14.79
C ASN A 303 8.61 -3.83 -14.69
N ASN A 304 7.85 -4.41 -13.76
CA ASN A 304 7.65 -5.86 -13.75
C ASN A 304 6.76 -6.26 -14.94
N PRO A 305 6.88 -7.49 -15.46
CA PRO A 305 6.10 -7.90 -16.62
C PRO A 305 4.59 -7.85 -16.36
N THR A 306 3.87 -7.05 -17.14
CA THR A 306 2.40 -7.02 -17.19
C THR A 306 1.90 -7.29 -18.62
N ALA A 307 0.58 -7.38 -18.80
CA ALA A 307 -0.02 -7.50 -20.13
C ALA A 307 -0.06 -6.15 -20.89
N LEU A 308 0.24 -5.04 -20.21
CA LEU A 308 0.21 -3.70 -20.78
C LEU A 308 1.62 -3.25 -21.19
N PRO A 309 1.74 -2.47 -22.28
CA PRO A 309 3.02 -1.95 -22.77
C PRO A 309 3.41 -0.67 -22.00
N THR A 310 3.47 -0.72 -20.67
CA THR A 310 3.88 0.43 -19.83
C THR A 310 5.35 0.39 -19.46
N HIS A 311 5.95 1.58 -19.31
CA HIS A 311 7.32 1.69 -18.81
C HIS A 311 7.51 2.95 -17.96
N THR A 312 7.90 2.77 -16.71
CA THR A 312 8.22 3.85 -15.79
C THR A 312 9.72 4.14 -15.83
N ALA A 313 10.07 5.40 -16.08
CA ALA A 313 11.41 5.97 -16.01
C ALA A 313 11.33 7.34 -15.30
N LEU A 314 10.87 7.33 -14.05
CA LEU A 314 10.69 8.53 -13.23
C LEU A 314 11.90 8.72 -12.34
N ALA A 315 12.70 9.75 -12.63
CA ALA A 315 13.77 10.18 -11.75
C ALA A 315 13.22 10.79 -10.45
N LEU A 316 13.68 10.26 -9.32
CA LEU A 316 13.39 10.74 -7.97
C LEU A 316 14.65 11.43 -7.40
N PRO A 317 14.72 12.76 -7.39
CA PRO A 317 15.85 13.47 -6.80
C PRO A 317 15.96 13.20 -5.30
N VAL A 318 17.17 12.88 -4.82
CA VAL A 318 17.41 12.60 -3.39
C VAL A 318 17.13 13.82 -2.52
N SER A 319 17.33 15.03 -3.04
CA SER A 319 16.96 16.27 -2.37
C SER A 319 15.44 16.43 -2.18
N GLU A 320 14.63 15.98 -3.14
CA GLU A 320 13.17 15.99 -3.03
C GLU A 320 12.67 14.89 -2.09
N LEU A 321 13.27 13.71 -2.16
CA LEU A 321 13.06 12.62 -1.19
C LEU A 321 13.28 13.11 0.25
N ARG A 322 14.41 13.79 0.49
CA ARG A 322 14.75 14.40 1.78
C ARG A 322 13.69 15.39 2.25
N PHE A 323 13.26 16.29 1.38
CA PHE A 323 12.25 17.30 1.70
C PHE A 323 10.91 16.65 2.05
N VAL A 324 10.39 15.76 1.20
CA VAL A 324 9.10 15.10 1.42
C VAL A 324 9.13 14.20 2.66
N PHE A 325 10.25 13.49 2.91
CA PHE A 325 10.45 12.73 4.13
C PHE A 325 10.30 13.62 5.36
N ALA A 326 11.01 14.75 5.40
CA ALA A 326 10.97 15.65 6.54
C ALA A 326 9.60 16.30 6.75
N GLN A 327 8.91 16.68 5.66
CA GLN A 327 7.52 17.20 5.75
C GLN A 327 6.55 16.14 6.27
N SER A 328 6.68 14.89 5.80
CA SER A 328 5.86 13.76 6.25
C SER A 328 6.07 13.49 7.74
N MET A 329 7.32 13.32 8.18
CA MET A 329 7.63 13.06 9.59
C MET A 329 7.23 14.23 10.50
N HIS A 330 7.28 15.48 10.02
CA HIS A 330 6.81 16.65 10.78
C HIS A 330 5.31 16.61 11.11
N THR A 331 4.52 15.84 10.38
CA THR A 331 3.09 15.63 10.69
C THR A 331 2.86 14.64 11.84
N LEU A 332 3.91 13.96 12.32
CA LEU A 332 3.87 13.07 13.47
C LEU A 332 4.38 13.78 14.72
N GLY A 333 4.00 13.27 15.89
CA GLY A 333 4.49 13.79 17.17
C GLY A 333 5.15 12.76 18.06
N ARG A 334 5.65 13.24 19.20
CA ARG A 334 6.21 12.42 20.27
C ARG A 334 5.86 13.03 21.62
N VAL A 335 5.88 12.19 22.65
CA VAL A 335 5.72 12.64 24.03
C VAL A 335 7.10 12.82 24.66
N ASN A 336 7.36 14.03 25.14
CA ASN A 336 8.60 14.39 25.81
C ASN A 336 8.26 15.16 27.09
N ASN A 337 8.74 14.69 28.25
CA ASN A 337 8.42 15.28 29.54
C ASN A 337 6.91 15.52 29.75
N ASN A 338 6.09 14.50 29.43
CA ASN A 338 4.61 14.55 29.48
C ASN A 338 3.97 15.65 28.60
N ARG A 339 4.68 16.12 27.58
CA ARG A 339 4.17 17.06 26.59
C ARG A 339 4.27 16.46 25.19
N TYR A 340 3.18 16.56 24.44
CA TYR A 340 3.20 16.20 23.04
C TYR A 340 3.78 17.35 22.20
N GLU A 341 4.85 17.04 21.47
CA GLU A 341 5.49 17.94 20.52
C GLU A 341 5.58 17.27 19.13
N THR A 342 5.55 18.07 18.07
CA THR A 342 5.76 17.56 16.71
C THR A 342 7.22 17.23 16.49
N ILE A 343 7.50 16.21 15.68
CA ILE A 343 8.86 15.92 15.21
C ILE A 343 9.34 17.13 14.40
N THR A 344 10.55 17.64 14.64
CA THR A 344 11.01 18.81 13.89
C THR A 344 11.48 18.41 12.49
N VAL A 345 11.27 19.28 11.50
CA VAL A 345 11.81 19.10 10.14
C VAL A 345 13.32 18.86 10.18
N LYS A 346 14.04 19.59 11.05
CA LYS A 346 15.50 19.47 11.20
C LYS A 346 15.92 18.08 11.68
N ASP A 347 15.20 17.50 12.64
CA ASP A 347 15.53 16.15 13.14
C ASP A 347 15.30 15.09 12.06
N ALA A 348 14.18 15.20 11.33
CA ALA A 348 13.88 14.29 10.22
C ALA A 348 14.90 14.42 9.07
N GLU A 349 15.27 15.64 8.71
CA GLU A 349 16.33 15.91 7.73
C GLU A 349 17.67 15.30 8.13
N MET A 350 18.07 15.45 9.41
CA MET A 350 19.32 14.88 9.91
C MET A 350 19.32 13.36 9.85
N ALA A 351 18.20 12.71 10.22
CA ALA A 351 18.06 11.26 10.13
C ALA A 351 18.16 10.76 8.68
N PHE A 352 17.58 11.49 7.73
CA PHE A 352 17.69 11.21 6.30
C PHE A 352 19.12 11.38 5.79
N ASP A 353 19.78 12.48 6.14
CA ASP A 353 21.16 12.77 5.73
C ASP A 353 22.13 11.69 6.23
N ASN A 354 21.93 11.20 7.46
CA ASN A 354 22.70 10.09 8.02
C ASN A 354 22.47 8.78 7.24
N ALA A 355 21.23 8.47 6.86
CA ALA A 355 20.93 7.28 6.06
C ALA A 355 21.54 7.37 4.65
N ALA A 356 21.46 8.53 4.01
CA ALA A 356 22.11 8.78 2.72
C ALA A 356 23.64 8.61 2.82
N GLN A 357 24.25 9.12 3.89
CA GLN A 357 25.68 8.94 4.13
C GLN A 357 26.06 7.47 4.33
N GLN A 358 25.29 6.70 5.11
CA GLN A 358 25.51 5.26 5.32
C GLN A 358 25.46 4.48 4.00
N LEU A 359 24.63 4.90 3.05
CA LEU A 359 24.51 4.31 1.72
C LEU A 359 25.49 4.90 0.69
N SER A 360 26.34 5.85 1.08
CA SER A 360 27.20 6.61 0.18
C SER A 360 26.44 7.24 -1.00
N LEU A 361 25.20 7.70 -0.75
CA LEU A 361 24.31 8.28 -1.74
C LEU A 361 24.37 9.82 -1.67
N PRO A 362 24.85 10.51 -2.72
CA PRO A 362 24.88 11.97 -2.74
C PRO A 362 23.47 12.58 -2.75
N LEU A 363 23.26 13.69 -2.03
CA LEU A 363 21.96 14.38 -2.01
C LEU A 363 21.54 15.02 -3.35
N ASN A 364 22.48 15.15 -4.30
CA ASN A 364 22.22 15.60 -5.66
C ASN A 364 22.05 14.44 -6.66
N ALA A 365 22.03 13.19 -6.20
CA ALA A 365 21.73 12.04 -7.03
C ALA A 365 20.24 11.95 -7.35
N ASN A 366 19.91 11.12 -8.35
CA ASN A 366 18.56 10.71 -8.69
C ASN A 366 18.48 9.19 -8.59
N LEU A 367 17.34 8.67 -8.17
CA LEU A 367 17.02 7.24 -8.21
C LEU A 367 15.81 7.02 -9.11
N ASP A 368 15.83 6.00 -9.96
CA ASP A 368 14.70 5.60 -10.79
C ASP A 368 13.93 4.46 -10.13
N ILE A 369 12.64 4.70 -9.85
CA ILE A 369 11.77 3.71 -9.21
C ILE A 369 11.53 2.48 -10.10
N GLY A 370 11.60 2.65 -11.42
CA GLY A 370 11.47 1.59 -12.42
C GLY A 370 12.71 0.68 -12.52
N VAL A 371 13.83 1.06 -11.90
CA VAL A 371 15.09 0.29 -11.90
C VAL A 371 15.26 -0.44 -10.57
N THR A 372 15.20 -1.78 -10.58
CA THR A 372 15.21 -2.61 -9.36
C THR A 372 16.31 -2.25 -8.35
N ARG A 373 17.54 -2.03 -8.82
CA ARG A 373 18.68 -1.72 -7.93
C ARG A 373 18.51 -0.35 -7.26
N GLU A 374 18.06 0.65 -8.01
CA GLU A 374 17.88 2.02 -7.51
C GLU A 374 16.66 2.10 -6.60
N ARG A 375 15.58 1.38 -6.93
CA ARG A 375 14.43 1.17 -6.05
C ARG A 375 14.81 0.50 -4.72
N GLN A 376 15.63 -0.54 -4.74
CA GLN A 376 16.12 -1.16 -3.50
C GLN A 376 16.94 -0.17 -2.65
N GLN A 377 17.79 0.63 -3.30
CA GLN A 377 18.56 1.68 -2.61
C GLN A 377 17.64 2.78 -2.03
N LEU A 378 16.56 3.15 -2.73
CA LEU A 378 15.53 4.05 -2.23
C LEU A 378 14.85 3.50 -0.98
N PHE A 379 14.44 2.24 -0.99
CA PHE A 379 13.77 1.63 0.17
C PHE A 379 14.71 1.52 1.37
N GLN A 380 15.97 1.18 1.14
CA GLN A 380 17.01 1.21 2.18
C GLN A 380 17.22 2.61 2.75
N LEU A 381 17.23 3.64 1.90
CA LEU A 381 17.36 5.03 2.32
C LEU A 381 16.20 5.46 3.22
N LEU A 382 14.96 5.20 2.80
CA LEU A 382 13.77 5.57 3.56
C LEU A 382 13.66 4.79 4.87
N GLY A 383 13.89 3.47 4.84
CA GLY A 383 13.91 2.64 6.05
C GLY A 383 14.99 3.07 7.04
N GLY A 384 16.22 3.26 6.58
CA GLY A 384 17.32 3.73 7.41
C GLY A 384 17.09 5.13 7.99
N ALA A 385 16.42 6.01 7.25
CA ALA A 385 16.05 7.34 7.76
C ALA A 385 15.02 7.25 8.91
N ILE A 386 14.06 6.32 8.82
CA ILE A 386 13.08 6.07 9.88
C ILE A 386 13.77 5.47 11.11
N ASP A 387 14.64 4.47 10.93
CA ASP A 387 15.42 3.88 12.02
C ASP A 387 16.28 4.94 12.73
N ASN A 388 17.01 5.76 11.97
CA ASN A 388 17.83 6.83 12.52
C ASN A 388 16.99 7.85 13.29
N LEU A 389 15.79 8.20 12.79
CA LEU A 389 14.89 9.15 13.45
C LEU A 389 14.35 8.58 14.77
N ALA A 390 13.92 7.32 14.77
CA ALA A 390 13.47 6.61 15.96
C ALA A 390 14.57 6.59 17.03
N LEU A 391 15.80 6.25 16.65
CA LEU A 391 16.95 6.21 17.55
C LEU A 391 17.32 7.60 18.08
N GLN A 392 17.40 8.61 17.22
CA GLN A 392 17.76 9.98 17.59
C GLN A 392 16.78 10.58 18.59
N LEU A 393 15.49 10.31 18.43
CA LEU A 393 14.43 10.88 19.25
C LEU A 393 14.02 9.97 20.42
N ASN A 394 14.60 8.77 20.53
CA ASN A 394 14.16 7.71 21.43
C ASN A 394 12.63 7.50 21.33
N LEU A 395 12.17 7.33 20.10
CA LEU A 395 10.77 7.21 19.73
C LEU A 395 10.47 5.78 19.26
N ASP A 396 9.40 5.19 19.78
CA ASP A 396 8.78 3.99 19.22
C ASP A 396 7.57 4.43 18.38
N PHE A 397 7.66 4.31 17.07
CA PHE A 397 6.56 4.66 16.17
C PHE A 397 5.33 3.76 16.38
N SER A 398 5.49 2.55 16.93
CA SER A 398 4.39 1.64 17.22
C SER A 398 3.73 1.88 18.59
N GLU A 399 4.24 2.81 19.39
CA GLU A 399 3.74 3.10 20.73
C GLU A 399 2.26 3.51 20.70
N THR A 400 1.47 2.86 21.54
CA THR A 400 0.05 3.16 21.75
C THR A 400 -0.20 3.74 23.15
N THR A 401 -1.29 4.49 23.28
CA THR A 401 -1.71 5.15 24.51
C THR A 401 -3.21 5.02 24.73
N GLU A 402 -3.59 4.95 26.00
CA GLU A 402 -4.96 5.06 26.51
C GLU A 402 -5.24 6.45 27.10
N LYS A 403 -4.28 7.36 27.00
CA LYS A 403 -4.37 8.74 27.50
C LYS A 403 -4.44 9.72 26.35
N ASP A 404 -5.34 10.70 26.49
CA ASP A 404 -5.35 11.89 25.65
C ASP A 404 -4.15 12.79 26.02
N TRP A 405 -3.15 12.84 25.15
CA TRP A 405 -2.12 13.88 25.12
C TRP A 405 -2.64 15.20 24.54
N ALA A 406 -3.83 15.17 23.94
CA ALA A 406 -4.54 16.34 23.41
C ALA A 406 -5.13 17.26 24.50
N THR A 407 -5.02 16.95 25.79
CA THR A 407 -5.48 17.88 26.84
C THR A 407 -4.49 19.02 27.06
N SER A 408 -4.94 20.24 26.70
CA SER A 408 -4.43 21.58 27.01
C SER A 408 -3.29 22.14 26.14
N GLN A 409 -3.67 22.82 25.06
CA GLN A 409 -3.32 24.24 24.99
C GLN A 409 -4.59 25.06 25.18
N GLY A 410 -4.72 25.65 26.36
CA GLY A 410 -5.38 26.95 26.49
C GLY A 410 -4.41 28.05 26.10
#